data_AF-A0A2I9ECA9-F1
#
_entry.id   AF-A0A2I9ECA9-F1
#
_cell.length_a   1.000
_cell.length_b   1.000
_cell.length_c   1.000
_cell.angle_alpha   90.00
_cell.angle_beta   90.00
_cell.angle_gamma   90.00
#
_symmetry.space_group_name_H-M   'P 1'
#
loop_
_entity.id
_entity.type
_entity.pdbx_description
1 polymer ?
#
loop_
_entity_poly.entity_id
_entity_poly.type
_entity_poly.pdbx_seq_one_letter_code
_entity_poly.pdbx_strand_id
1 'polypeptide(L)'
;MYKVYVIYSSSFERYYVGITDNIEVRIKQHNSGKTKSTKAYVPWEVILTEDYENRLAAREREKYLKSAAGRRWRKLNIRPRGATEYPPVPELGRVGVLDIGWHVRAGRIGFYRKCIRSM
;
A
#
# COMPACT_ATOMS: atom_id res chain seq x y z
N MET A 1 -19.93 14.13 10.15
CA MET A 1 -19.40 13.68 8.86
C MET A 1 -18.23 12.75 9.12
N TYR A 2 -18.16 11.61 8.45
CA TYR A 2 -17.12 10.60 8.62
C TYR A 2 -16.27 10.53 7.36
N LYS A 3 -14.95 10.57 7.50
CA LYS A 3 -14.02 10.47 6.39
C LYS A 3 -13.26 9.16 6.47
N VAL A 4 -13.41 8.32 5.46
CA VAL A 4 -12.54 7.15 5.28
C VAL A 4 -11.29 7.64 4.55
N TYR A 5 -10.12 7.31 5.07
CA TYR A 5 -8.87 7.74 4.46
C TYR A 5 -7.90 6.58 4.29
N VAL A 6 -7.07 6.72 3.27
CA VAL A 6 -5.91 5.87 3.05
C VAL A 6 -4.68 6.76 2.97
N ILE A 7 -3.70 6.43 3.80
CA ILE A 7 -2.37 7.03 3.75
C ILE A 7 -1.35 5.98 3.34
N TYR A 8 -0.29 6.43 2.69
CA TYR A 8 0.78 5.60 2.18
C TYR A 8 2.14 6.12 2.64
N SER A 9 3.02 5.20 2.99
CA SER A 9 4.42 5.49 3.26
C SER A 9 5.25 5.04 2.08
N SER A 10 5.78 6.00 1.32
CA SER A 10 6.62 5.75 0.16
C SER A 10 7.94 5.06 0.53
N SER A 11 8.47 5.34 1.73
CA SER A 11 9.73 4.75 2.20
C SER A 11 9.63 3.26 2.55
N PHE A 12 8.44 2.78 2.92
CA PHE A 12 8.23 1.40 3.39
C PHE A 12 7.19 0.63 2.57
N GLU A 13 6.66 1.24 1.52
CA GLU A 13 5.59 0.74 0.67
C GLU A 13 4.35 0.24 1.45
N ARG A 14 4.02 0.92 2.56
CA ARG A 14 2.91 0.52 3.45
C ARG A 14 1.70 1.40 3.30
N TYR A 15 0.53 0.77 3.32
CA TYR A 15 -0.76 1.45 3.40
C TYR A 15 -1.28 1.41 4.82
N TYR A 16 -1.91 2.50 5.26
CA TYR A 16 -2.74 2.55 6.45
C TYR A 16 -4.13 3.05 6.07
N VAL A 17 -5.15 2.44 6.67
CA VAL A 17 -6.56 2.75 6.41
C VAL A 17 -7.26 3.01 7.73
N GLY A 18 -8.00 4.12 7.80
CA GLY A 18 -8.75 4.49 8.98
C GLY A 18 -9.97 5.35 8.65
N ILE A 19 -10.70 5.70 9.71
CA ILE A 19 -11.79 6.67 9.68
C ILE A 19 -11.45 7.82 10.61
N THR A 20 -11.75 9.04 10.19
CA THR A 20 -11.57 10.25 10.98
C THR A 20 -12.64 11.26 10.64
N ASP A 21 -12.86 12.24 11.51
CA ASP A 21 -13.65 13.43 11.22
C ASP A 21 -12.81 14.49 10.50
N ASN A 22 -11.54 14.63 10.90
CA ASN A 22 -10.59 15.60 10.34
C ASN A 22 -9.30 14.94 9.87
N ILE A 23 -9.07 14.93 8.55
CA ILE A 23 -7.92 14.28 7.92
C ILE A 23 -6.61 15.06 8.14
N GLU A 24 -6.66 16.39 8.17
CA GLU A 24 -5.49 17.25 8.32
C GLU A 24 -4.85 17.13 9.70
N VAL A 25 -5.69 17.06 10.74
CA VAL A 25 -5.22 16.81 12.11
C VAL A 25 -4.62 15.42 12.20
N ARG A 26 -5.27 14.43 11.57
CA ARG A 26 -4.87 13.03 11.64
C ARG A 26 -3.53 12.77 10.93
N ILE A 27 -3.30 13.35 9.75
CA ILE A 27 -2.02 13.21 9.04
C ILE A 27 -0.88 13.86 9.82
N LYS A 28 -1.11 15.03 10.43
CA LYS A 28 -0.13 15.70 11.29
C LYS A 28 0.23 14.83 12.50
N GLN A 29 -0.75 14.18 13.13
CA GLN A 29 -0.51 13.25 14.24
C GLN A 29 0.30 12.01 13.83
N HIS A 30 0.01 11.43 12.67
CA HIS A 30 0.78 10.29 12.15
C HIS A 30 2.22 10.69 11.83
N ASN A 31 2.42 11.86 11.20
CA ASN A 31 3.74 12.39 10.87
C ASN A 31 4.50 12.97 12.07
N SER A 32 3.82 13.29 13.19
CA SER A 32 4.49 13.75 14.40
C SER A 32 5.21 12.63 15.17
N GLY A 33 5.14 11.37 14.72
CA GLY A 33 5.89 10.24 15.30
C GLY A 33 5.49 9.84 16.73
N LYS A 34 4.38 10.40 17.26
CA LYS A 34 3.94 10.15 18.64
C LYS A 34 3.28 8.77 18.81
N THR A 35 2.78 8.19 17.73
CA THR A 35 2.10 6.89 17.76
C THR A 35 3.11 5.75 17.53
N LYS A 36 3.29 4.89 18.54
CA LYS A 36 4.28 3.78 18.52
C LYS A 36 4.24 2.92 17.26
N SER A 37 3.06 2.65 16.69
CA SER A 37 2.86 1.77 15.54
C SER A 37 3.02 2.43 14.18
N THR A 38 2.96 3.76 14.09
CA THR A 38 3.06 4.50 12.81
C THR A 38 4.30 5.38 12.70
N LYS A 39 5.00 5.62 13.83
CA LYS A 39 6.25 6.40 13.87
C LYS A 39 7.38 5.82 13.01
N ALA A 40 7.43 4.49 12.88
CA ALA A 40 8.49 3.80 12.16
C ALA A 40 8.39 3.97 10.64
N TYR A 41 7.25 4.46 10.14
CA TYR A 41 6.91 4.50 8.72
C TYR A 41 6.60 5.91 8.23
N VAL A 42 7.01 6.94 8.97
CA VAL A 42 6.97 8.33 8.51
C VAL A 42 8.01 8.49 7.39
N PRO A 43 7.75 9.28 6.32
CA PRO A 43 6.58 10.12 6.09
C PRO A 43 5.35 9.37 5.56
N TRP A 44 4.17 9.80 6.03
CA TRP A 44 2.87 9.38 5.51
C TRP A 44 2.29 10.46 4.61
N GLU A 45 1.77 10.03 3.46
CA GLU A 45 1.10 10.85 2.46
C GLU A 45 -0.36 10.39 2.29
N VAL A 46 -1.29 11.33 2.17
CA VAL A 46 -2.70 11.00 1.91
C VAL A 46 -2.87 10.69 0.43
N ILE A 47 -3.40 9.50 0.12
CA ILE A 47 -3.63 9.05 -1.26
C ILE A 47 -5.11 8.92 -1.61
N LEU A 48 -5.99 8.78 -0.61
CA LEU A 48 -7.43 8.70 -0.79
C LEU A 48 -8.14 9.28 0.43
N THR A 49 -9.17 10.08 0.19
CA THR A 49 -10.12 10.52 1.21
C THR A 49 -11.52 10.41 0.62
N GLU A 50 -12.43 9.75 1.32
CA GLU A 50 -13.82 9.55 0.93
C GLU A 50 -14.72 10.05 2.07
N ASP A 51 -15.66 10.93 1.75
CA ASP A 51 -16.61 11.50 2.70
C ASP A 51 -17.89 10.65 2.78
N TYR A 52 -18.37 10.43 3.99
CA TYR A 52 -19.57 9.67 4.30
C TYR A 52 -20.43 10.39 5.34
N GLU A 53 -21.74 10.40 5.10
CA GLU A 53 -22.71 10.96 6.04
C GLU A 53 -22.96 10.02 7.22
N ASN A 54 -23.03 8.70 6.95
CA ASN A 54 -23.31 7.67 7.94
C ASN A 54 -22.03 6.94 8.39
N ARG A 55 -21.89 6.76 9.71
CA ARG A 55 -20.81 5.98 10.32
C ARG A 55 -20.77 4.53 9.83
N LEU A 56 -21.94 3.92 9.64
CA LEU A 56 -22.04 2.53 9.20
C LEU A 56 -21.46 2.35 7.79
N ALA A 57 -21.86 3.22 6.86
CA ALA A 57 -21.33 3.24 5.50
C ALA A 57 -19.80 3.45 5.48
N ALA A 58 -19.30 4.40 6.26
CA ALA A 58 -17.86 4.63 6.41
C ALA A 58 -17.12 3.38 6.95
N ARG A 59 -17.74 2.66 7.89
CA ARG A 59 -17.16 1.46 8.51
C ARG A 59 -17.18 0.25 7.58
N GLU A 60 -18.23 0.09 6.78
CA GLU A 60 -18.28 -0.94 5.74
C GLU A 60 -17.20 -0.70 4.69
N ARG A 61 -17.02 0.55 4.26
CA ARG A 61 -15.96 0.93 3.34
C ARG A 61 -14.57 0.68 3.93
N GLU A 62 -14.32 1.09 5.17
CA GLU A 62 -13.06 0.84 5.86
C GLU A 62 -12.77 -0.67 5.95
N LYS A 63 -13.78 -1.49 6.28
CA LYS A 63 -13.68 -2.95 6.34
C LYS A 63 -13.37 -3.54 4.96
N TYR A 64 -14.05 -3.08 3.92
CA TYR A 64 -13.76 -3.48 2.54
C TYR A 64 -12.31 -3.17 2.18
N LEU A 65 -11.85 -1.94 2.44
CA LEU A 65 -10.47 -1.56 2.17
C LEU A 65 -9.51 -2.48 2.95
N LYS A 66 -9.72 -2.74 4.24
CA LYS A 66 -8.85 -3.64 5.02
C LYS A 66 -8.85 -5.10 4.54
N SER A 67 -9.86 -5.54 3.79
CA SER A 67 -9.96 -6.90 3.26
C SER A 67 -8.88 -7.25 2.21
N ALA A 68 -8.79 -8.53 1.83
CA ALA A 68 -7.91 -8.97 0.74
C ALA A 68 -8.31 -8.33 -0.61
N ALA A 69 -9.59 -8.23 -0.90
CA ALA A 69 -10.09 -7.58 -2.11
C ALA A 69 -9.74 -6.09 -2.12
N GLY A 70 -9.97 -5.39 -0.99
CA GLY A 70 -9.60 -3.98 -0.86
C GLY A 70 -8.09 -3.73 -0.94
N ARG A 71 -7.26 -4.65 -0.45
CA ARG A 71 -5.79 -4.60 -0.65
C ARG A 71 -5.41 -4.67 -2.12
N ARG A 72 -6.04 -5.54 -2.91
CA ARG A 72 -5.83 -5.61 -4.37
C ARG A 72 -6.31 -4.33 -5.05
N TRP A 73 -7.52 -3.88 -4.70
CA TRP A 73 -8.10 -2.66 -5.22
C TRP A 73 -7.20 -1.45 -5.00
N ARG A 74 -6.62 -1.29 -3.80
CA ARG A 74 -5.70 -0.17 -3.52
C ARG A 74 -4.47 -0.17 -4.40
N LYS A 75 -3.86 -1.35 -4.57
CA LYS A 75 -2.66 -1.52 -5.40
C LYS A 75 -2.92 -1.22 -6.87
N LEU A 76 -4.16 -1.43 -7.33
CA LEU A 76 -4.54 -1.18 -8.72
C LEU A 76 -4.97 0.27 -8.96
N ASN A 77 -5.73 0.87 -8.03
CA ASN A 77 -6.44 2.13 -8.27
C ASN A 77 -5.78 3.36 -7.66
N ILE A 78 -5.11 3.22 -6.52
CA ILE A 78 -4.57 4.38 -5.75
C ILE A 78 -3.07 4.26 -5.46
N ARG A 79 -2.37 3.37 -6.16
CA ARG A 79 -0.93 3.20 -6.01
C ARG A 79 -0.20 4.42 -6.61
N PRO A 80 0.70 5.08 -5.88
CA PRO A 80 1.50 6.16 -6.45
C PRO A 80 2.46 5.62 -7.53
N ARG A 81 2.58 6.35 -8.64
CA ARG A 81 3.20 5.92 -9.92
C ARG A 81 4.71 5.58 -9.88
N GLY A 82 5.35 5.49 -8.71
CA GLY A 82 6.80 5.26 -8.58
C GLY A 82 7.22 4.01 -7.79
N ALA A 83 6.30 3.31 -7.13
CA ALA A 83 6.65 2.16 -6.30
C ALA A 83 6.68 0.90 -7.17
N THR A 84 7.79 0.60 -7.82
CA THR A 84 8.20 -0.69 -8.44
C THR A 84 7.09 -1.48 -9.17
N GLU A 85 7.01 -1.37 -10.49
CA GLU A 85 6.07 -2.13 -11.33
C GLU A 85 5.99 -3.61 -10.92
N TYR A 86 4.83 -4.05 -10.46
CA TYR A 86 4.48 -5.47 -10.51
C TYR A 86 3.74 -5.60 -11.83
N PRO A 87 4.10 -6.55 -12.70
CA PRO A 87 3.46 -6.67 -14.01
C PRO A 87 1.94 -6.72 -13.82
N PRO A 88 1.17 -6.08 -14.71
CA PRO A 88 -0.29 -6.11 -14.64
C PRO A 88 -0.74 -7.56 -14.47
N VAL A 89 -1.66 -7.79 -13.54
CA VAL A 89 -2.23 -9.12 -13.33
C VAL A 89 -2.75 -9.56 -14.68
N PRO A 90 -2.25 -10.66 -15.28
CA PRO A 90 -2.78 -11.14 -16.54
C PRO A 90 -4.28 -11.32 -16.34
N GLU A 91 -5.08 -10.68 -17.20
CA GLU A 91 -6.51 -10.90 -17.22
C GLU A 91 -6.73 -12.41 -17.21
N LEU A 92 -7.53 -12.92 -16.28
CA LEU A 92 -7.82 -14.35 -16.13
C LEU A 92 -8.62 -14.86 -17.34
N GLY A 93 -7.96 -14.92 -18.48
CA GLY A 93 -8.36 -15.59 -19.70
C GLY A 93 -7.70 -16.96 -19.71
N ARG A 94 -8.55 -17.97 -19.55
CA ARG A 94 -8.39 -19.40 -19.94
C ARG A 94 -6.95 -19.90 -20.23
N VAL A 95 -6.48 -20.76 -19.31
CA VAL A 95 -5.64 -21.96 -19.51
C VAL A 95 -4.30 -21.77 -20.24
N GLY A 96 -3.23 -21.90 -19.45
CA GLY A 96 -1.87 -22.16 -19.94
C GLY A 96 -0.92 -22.23 -18.75
N VAL A 97 -0.63 -23.44 -18.29
CA VAL A 97 0.40 -23.67 -17.25
C VAL A 97 1.75 -23.35 -17.88
N LEU A 98 2.36 -22.24 -17.47
CA LEU A 98 3.79 -22.01 -17.65
C LEU A 98 4.43 -22.14 -16.27
N ASP A 99 5.17 -23.23 -16.11
CA ASP A 99 6.06 -23.49 -14.99
C ASP A 99 7.13 -22.40 -14.93
N ILE A 100 6.88 -21.37 -14.11
CA ILE A 100 7.93 -20.43 -13.68
C ILE A 100 8.07 -20.59 -12.17
N GLY A 101 9.03 -21.43 -11.79
CA GLY A 101 9.40 -21.66 -10.40
C GLY A 101 9.89 -20.37 -9.74
N TRP A 102 9.27 -20.00 -8.62
CA TRP A 102 9.73 -18.95 -7.75
C TRP A 102 10.84 -19.50 -6.83
N HIS A 103 12.06 -19.00 -6.97
CA HIS A 103 13.11 -19.24 -5.98
C HIS A 103 13.28 -17.98 -5.13
N VAL A 104 12.69 -17.99 -3.93
CA VAL A 104 12.92 -16.95 -2.92
C VAL A 104 14.21 -17.30 -2.18
N ARG A 105 15.28 -16.53 -2.36
CA ARG A 105 16.38 -16.50 -1.38
C ARG A 105 16.25 -15.28 -0.50
N ALA A 106 16.22 -15.56 0.80
CA ALA A 106 16.09 -14.59 1.87
C ALA A 106 17.30 -13.64 1.95
N GLY A 107 17.01 -12.36 2.19
CA GLY A 107 17.79 -11.48 3.06
C GLY A 107 19.22 -11.10 2.63
N ARG A 108 19.35 -10.03 1.84
CA ARG A 108 20.28 -8.91 2.09
C ARG A 108 20.16 -7.85 0.99
N ILE A 109 20.03 -6.59 1.41
CA ILE A 109 20.24 -5.42 0.54
C ILE A 109 21.73 -5.37 0.20
N GLY A 110 22.06 -5.33 -1.09
CA GLY A 110 23.44 -5.17 -1.55
C GLY A 110 23.53 -5.07 -3.07
N PHE A 111 24.07 -3.95 -3.55
CA PHE A 111 24.43 -3.73 -4.95
C PHE A 111 25.64 -4.63 -5.29
N TYR A 112 25.54 -5.50 -6.28
CA TYR A 112 26.72 -6.21 -6.82
C TYR A 112 26.86 -5.88 -8.31
N ARG A 113 27.91 -5.12 -8.65
CA ARG A 113 28.47 -5.12 -10.00
C ARG A 113 29.17 -6.46 -10.22
N LYS A 114 28.61 -7.34 -11.05
CA LYS A 114 29.38 -8.46 -11.58
C LYS A 114 30.35 -7.91 -12.64
N CYS A 115 31.62 -7.77 -12.27
CA CYS A 115 32.71 -7.78 -13.24
C CYS A 115 32.72 -9.14 -13.93
N ILE A 116 32.45 -9.16 -15.24
CA ILE A 116 32.71 -10.34 -16.06
C ILE A 116 34.18 -10.26 -16.47
N ARG A 117 35.02 -11.14 -15.91
CA ARG A 117 36.33 -11.46 -16.47
C ARG A 117 36.09 -12.48 -17.58
N SER A 118 36.38 -12.07 -18.82
CA SER A 118 36.40 -12.96 -19.98
C SER A 118 37.56 -13.95 -19.83
N MET A 119 37.30 -15.21 -20.17
CA MET A 119 38.31 -16.19 -20.55
C MET A 119 37.96 -16.69 -21.94
#